data_AF-A0A7C6B621-F1
#
_entry.id   AF-A0A7C6B621-F1
#
_cell.length_a   1.000
_cell.length_b   1.000
_cell.length_c   1.000
_cell.angle_alpha   90.00
_cell.angle_beta   90.00
_cell.angle_gamma   90.00
#
_symmetry.space_group_name_H-M   'P 1'
#
loop_
_entity.id
_entity.type
_entity.pdbx_description
1 polymer ?
#
loop_
_entity_poly.entity_id
_entity_poly.type
_entity_poly.pdbx_seq_one_letter_code
_entity_poly.pdbx_strand_id
1 'polypeptide(L)'
;MLPSFIESVKVISLVRSTDRRSRIGRHLKETLKLEQFEYHDAKGPDHPDVRRLFESGLVQRFPPCFRCGKLECGNDECNNVLTGGLVANFATYLDLWRNIAASGKVTLVLEDDVVIHPWARRVLARLDRDVSRGRIDMSREQPRLLRLGWALGPEHKRWARYRTNEDVRMSNPAQVLTPGYARALIERFEMINQTSDVFAHKIAVRPGEATTVFPPIASDLSWSTGEVESTLHPKQIRAQWLEKHGTPEEAERHRALANSQVGHMFHRPVLITGHPRCGTGFAAALCRQVGLDVGHEDDGRHGLSSWMMAADADENPWALSPVARRRRALHWDVLIHVVRDLQSAIPSVMRENEHAGESFEFRRKHILASFGCDIAEFPSPVERAARSLVYWNRMVRELNPDIVLRLGGDVHDFVAQLRFHGLPVVEPASLDLSPVNKDKKYRGKQFPLPVVTAADWRDVGNETKEMLREEARIIGCQLPFVFQSETRSGTPAKTDMKPDR
;
A
#
# COMPACT_ATOMS: atom_id res chain seq x y z
N MET A 1 -30.06 9.54 31.52
CA MET A 1 -30.82 8.27 31.44
C MET A 1 -30.94 7.91 29.99
N LEU A 2 -30.49 6.70 29.66
CA LEU A 2 -30.67 6.10 28.35
C LEU A 2 -32.15 5.77 28.12
N PRO A 3 -32.58 5.68 26.85
CA PRO A 3 -33.88 5.09 26.52
C PRO A 3 -34.06 3.70 27.14
N SER A 4 -35.28 3.40 27.57
CA SER A 4 -35.66 2.14 28.22
C SER A 4 -35.46 0.91 27.33
N PHE A 5 -35.54 1.09 26.01
CA PHE A 5 -35.34 0.03 25.03
C PHE A 5 -33.86 -0.31 24.76
N ILE A 6 -32.91 0.50 25.25
CA ILE A 6 -31.48 0.22 25.09
C ILE A 6 -31.01 -0.60 26.29
N GLU A 7 -30.66 -1.86 26.05
CA GLU A 7 -30.39 -2.86 27.09
C GLU A 7 -28.89 -3.10 27.30
N SER A 8 -28.05 -2.66 26.36
CA SER A 8 -26.60 -2.76 26.42
C SER A 8 -25.94 -1.56 25.73
N VAL A 9 -24.75 -1.19 26.21
CA VAL A 9 -23.89 -0.20 25.57
C VAL A 9 -22.51 -0.82 25.36
N LYS A 10 -22.03 -0.78 24.11
CA LYS A 10 -20.71 -1.25 23.72
C LYS A 10 -19.89 -0.11 23.14
N VAL A 11 -18.66 0.04 23.64
CA VAL A 11 -17.69 1.02 23.14
C VAL A 11 -16.56 0.26 22.44
N ILE A 12 -16.42 0.48 21.13
CA ILE A 12 -15.36 -0.13 20.33
C ILE A 12 -14.05 0.62 20.61
N SER A 13 -13.01 -0.11 21.04
CA SER A 13 -11.70 0.48 21.29
C SER A 13 -10.60 -0.57 21.23
N LEU A 14 -9.41 -0.22 20.74
CA LEU A 14 -8.24 -1.10 20.86
C LEU A 14 -7.89 -1.28 22.33
N VAL A 15 -7.46 -2.49 22.73
CA VAL A 15 -7.03 -2.79 24.11
C VAL A 15 -5.92 -1.84 24.56
N ARG A 16 -4.96 -1.57 23.66
CA ARG A 16 -3.83 -0.67 23.91
C ARG A 16 -4.19 0.82 23.99
N SER A 17 -5.41 1.22 23.65
CA SER A 17 -5.83 2.63 23.64
C SER A 17 -6.37 3.08 24.99
N THR A 18 -5.58 2.91 26.05
CA THR A 18 -5.95 3.16 27.45
C THR A 18 -6.47 4.59 27.67
N ASP A 19 -5.85 5.59 27.03
CA ASP A 19 -6.25 6.99 27.18
C ASP A 19 -7.60 7.28 26.51
N ARG A 20 -7.84 6.71 25.32
CA ARG A 20 -9.12 6.84 24.61
C ARG A 20 -10.23 6.16 25.42
N ARG A 21 -10.01 4.95 25.92
CA ARG A 21 -10.93 4.25 26.85
C ARG A 21 -11.24 5.12 28.08
N SER A 22 -10.21 5.64 28.74
CA SER A 22 -10.39 6.46 29.94
C SER A 22 -11.15 7.76 29.66
N ARG A 23 -10.88 8.42 28.51
CA ARG A 23 -11.58 9.63 28.06
C ARG A 23 -13.06 9.36 27.80
N ILE A 24 -13.38 8.36 26.97
CA ILE A 24 -14.78 8.08 26.61
C ILE A 24 -15.58 7.63 27.83
N GLY A 25 -14.99 6.85 28.75
CA GLY A 25 -15.65 6.47 30.00
C GLY A 25 -16.06 7.66 30.86
N ARG A 26 -15.14 8.63 31.06
CA ARG A 26 -15.47 9.89 31.76
C ARG A 26 -16.53 10.68 31.02
N HIS A 27 -16.38 10.83 29.70
CA HIS A 27 -17.30 11.60 28.87
C HIS A 27 -18.74 11.05 28.93
N LEU A 28 -18.92 9.73 28.88
CA LEU A 28 -20.23 9.08 28.98
C LEU A 28 -20.85 9.26 30.37
N LYS A 29 -20.05 9.15 31.44
CA LYS A 29 -20.50 9.40 32.81
C LYS A 29 -20.96 10.85 32.99
N GLU A 30 -20.21 11.80 32.46
CA GLU A 30 -20.53 13.23 32.61
C GLU A 30 -21.76 13.64 31.81
N THR A 31 -21.84 13.23 30.54
CA THR A 31 -22.85 13.69 29.58
C THR A 31 -24.16 12.91 29.63
N LEU A 32 -24.09 11.57 29.69
CA LEU A 32 -25.28 10.70 29.64
C LEU A 32 -25.69 10.17 31.02
N LYS A 33 -24.82 10.33 32.03
CA LYS A 33 -24.92 9.67 33.34
C LYS A 33 -24.90 8.14 33.19
N LEU A 34 -24.06 7.66 32.28
CA LEU A 34 -23.89 6.23 32.01
C LEU A 34 -22.70 5.72 32.81
N GLU A 35 -22.95 4.81 33.75
CA GLU A 35 -21.91 4.19 34.57
C GLU A 35 -21.60 2.75 34.15
N GLN A 36 -22.51 2.12 33.42
CA GLN A 36 -22.39 0.73 32.97
C GLN A 36 -22.34 0.68 31.44
N PHE A 37 -21.23 0.18 30.92
CA PHE A 37 -21.02 -0.15 29.51
C PHE A 37 -19.86 -1.14 29.40
N GLU A 38 -19.74 -1.78 28.25
CA GLU A 38 -18.68 -2.75 27.97
C GLU A 38 -17.76 -2.24 26.86
N TYR A 39 -16.46 -2.49 26.98
CA TYR A 39 -15.57 -2.34 25.83
C TYR A 39 -15.70 -3.56 24.92
N HIS A 40 -15.78 -3.32 23.63
CA HIS A 40 -15.56 -4.34 22.61
C HIS A 40 -14.16 -4.14 22.03
N ASP A 41 -13.30 -5.14 22.20
CA ASP A 41 -11.90 -5.05 21.84
C ASP A 41 -11.74 -5.01 20.31
N ALA A 42 -11.30 -3.86 19.81
CA ALA A 42 -11.03 -3.70 18.39
C ALA A 42 -9.78 -4.48 17.96
N LYS A 43 -9.78 -4.89 16.69
CA LYS A 43 -8.68 -5.58 16.04
C LYS A 43 -7.75 -4.57 15.37
N GLY A 44 -6.44 -4.81 15.47
CA GLY A 44 -5.42 -4.06 14.73
C GLY A 44 -5.12 -4.69 13.36
N PRO A 45 -4.35 -4.00 12.49
CA PRO A 45 -3.99 -4.52 11.17
C PRO A 45 -3.22 -5.85 11.22
N ASP A 46 -2.46 -6.10 12.29
CA ASP A 46 -1.67 -7.33 12.48
C ASP A 46 -2.46 -8.48 13.14
N HIS A 47 -3.76 -8.29 13.40
CA HIS A 47 -4.57 -9.31 14.05
C HIS A 47 -4.73 -10.55 13.13
N PRO A 48 -4.66 -11.80 13.64
CA PRO A 48 -4.74 -13.01 12.81
C PRO A 48 -5.97 -13.09 11.90
N ASP A 49 -7.10 -12.52 12.33
CA ASP A 49 -8.32 -12.43 11.51
C ASP A 49 -8.15 -11.59 10.24
N VAL A 50 -7.38 -10.51 10.30
CA VAL A 50 -7.12 -9.64 9.14
C VAL A 50 -6.35 -10.45 8.10
N ARG A 51 -5.30 -11.14 8.54
CA ARG A 51 -4.53 -12.04 7.69
C ARG A 51 -5.40 -13.13 7.07
N ARG A 52 -6.25 -13.81 7.87
CA ARG A 52 -7.18 -14.82 7.36
C ARG A 52 -8.14 -14.28 6.30
N LEU A 53 -8.69 -13.08 6.49
CA LEU A 53 -9.59 -12.46 5.52
C LEU A 53 -8.89 -12.20 4.17
N PHE A 54 -7.63 -11.77 4.19
CA PHE A 54 -6.84 -11.61 2.97
C PHE A 54 -6.47 -12.94 2.32
N GLU A 55 -6.12 -13.96 3.11
CA GLU A 55 -5.73 -15.30 2.64
C GLU A 55 -6.92 -16.09 2.09
N SER A 56 -8.13 -15.89 2.63
CA SER A 56 -9.35 -16.57 2.18
C SER A 56 -10.02 -15.90 0.98
N GLY A 57 -9.44 -14.83 0.43
CA GLY A 57 -10.02 -14.09 -0.71
C GLY A 57 -11.28 -13.29 -0.38
N LEU A 58 -11.58 -13.07 0.91
CA LEU A 58 -12.76 -12.31 1.36
C LEU A 58 -12.55 -10.80 1.37
N VAL A 59 -11.42 -10.30 0.88
CA VAL A 59 -11.12 -8.86 0.77
C VAL A 59 -10.92 -8.52 -0.70
N GLN A 60 -11.70 -7.56 -1.21
CA GLN A 60 -11.47 -7.00 -2.54
C GLN A 60 -10.07 -6.37 -2.58
N ARG A 61 -9.26 -6.80 -3.54
CA ARG A 61 -7.95 -6.21 -3.82
C ARG A 61 -8.08 -5.26 -5.00
N PHE A 62 -7.22 -4.24 -5.02
CA PHE A 62 -7.02 -3.47 -6.24
C PHE A 62 -6.20 -4.31 -7.22
N PRO A 63 -6.52 -4.29 -8.53
CA PRO A 63 -7.66 -3.63 -9.17
C PRO A 63 -8.98 -4.44 -9.11
N PRO A 64 -10.17 -3.80 -9.20
CA PRO A 64 -10.40 -2.38 -9.37
C PRO A 64 -10.51 -1.63 -8.02
N CYS A 65 -10.64 -0.30 -8.07
CA CYS A 65 -10.95 0.53 -6.92
C CYS A 65 -12.20 0.03 -6.19
N PHE A 66 -12.08 -0.26 -4.89
CA PHE A 66 -13.23 -0.74 -4.11
C PHE A 66 -14.36 0.28 -4.01
N ARG A 67 -14.08 1.60 -4.16
CA ARG A 67 -15.10 2.65 -4.07
C ARG A 67 -15.92 2.83 -5.34
N CYS A 68 -15.25 2.95 -6.49
CA CYS A 68 -15.90 3.32 -7.74
C CYS A 68 -15.92 2.20 -8.80
N GLY A 69 -15.25 1.07 -8.55
CA GLY A 69 -15.16 -0.05 -9.48
C GLY A 69 -14.30 0.21 -10.73
N LYS A 70 -13.61 1.35 -10.80
CA LYS A 70 -12.73 1.71 -11.93
C LYS A 70 -11.26 1.35 -11.65
N LEU A 71 -10.48 1.13 -12.71
CA LEU A 71 -9.02 1.02 -12.63
C LEU A 71 -8.39 2.36 -12.26
N GLU A 72 -8.84 3.44 -12.89
CA GLU A 72 -8.41 4.81 -12.62
C GLU A 72 -9.59 5.62 -12.05
N CYS A 73 -9.39 6.20 -10.87
CA CYS A 73 -10.44 6.96 -10.19
C CYS A 73 -10.65 8.37 -10.77
N GLY A 74 -9.66 8.91 -11.47
CA GLY A 74 -9.60 10.33 -11.84
C GLY A 74 -9.37 11.27 -10.64
N ASN A 75 -9.01 10.71 -9.48
CA ASN A 75 -8.66 11.44 -8.27
C ASN A 75 -7.58 10.65 -7.51
N ASP A 76 -6.39 11.22 -7.43
CA ASP A 76 -5.20 10.61 -6.80
C ASP A 76 -5.31 10.56 -5.27
N GLU A 77 -6.27 11.30 -4.69
CA GLU A 77 -6.61 11.24 -3.26
C GLU A 77 -7.67 10.16 -2.97
N CYS A 78 -8.17 9.47 -3.99
CA CYS A 78 -9.14 8.41 -3.79
C CYS A 78 -8.53 7.26 -3.01
N ASN A 79 -9.04 6.99 -1.81
CA ASN A 79 -8.68 5.77 -1.10
C ASN A 79 -9.27 4.55 -1.84
N ASN A 80 -8.50 3.93 -2.74
CA ASN A 80 -8.94 2.90 -3.68
C ASN A 80 -8.50 1.48 -3.29
N VAL A 81 -7.80 1.32 -2.18
CA VAL A 81 -7.37 0.02 -1.62
C VAL A 81 -7.98 -0.19 -0.23
N LEU A 82 -8.44 -1.41 0.04
CA LEU A 82 -8.79 -1.83 1.39
C LEU A 82 -7.51 -2.13 2.18
N THR A 83 -7.02 -1.13 2.92
CA THR A 83 -5.82 -1.28 3.76
C THR A 83 -6.06 -2.24 4.92
N GLY A 84 -4.98 -2.77 5.50
CA GLY A 84 -5.06 -3.64 6.69
C GLY A 84 -5.84 -3.01 7.85
N GLY A 85 -5.75 -1.68 8.04
CA GLY A 85 -6.53 -0.95 9.04
C GLY A 85 -8.03 -0.94 8.75
N LEU A 86 -8.43 -0.81 7.47
CA LEU A 86 -9.85 -0.87 7.07
C LEU A 86 -10.41 -2.28 7.25
N VAL A 87 -9.65 -3.31 6.87
CA VAL A 87 -10.02 -4.71 7.05
C VAL A 87 -10.10 -5.07 8.54
N ALA A 88 -9.19 -4.55 9.38
CA ALA A 88 -9.22 -4.73 10.83
C ALA A 88 -10.46 -4.11 11.47
N ASN A 89 -10.85 -2.91 11.03
CA ASN A 89 -12.08 -2.29 11.46
C ASN A 89 -13.30 -3.15 11.07
N PHE A 90 -13.37 -3.63 9.82
CA PHE A 90 -14.45 -4.52 9.40
C PHE A 90 -14.49 -5.84 10.18
N ALA A 91 -13.34 -6.47 10.41
CA ALA A 91 -13.21 -7.68 11.21
C ALA A 91 -13.64 -7.49 12.68
N THR A 92 -13.46 -6.27 13.22
CA THR A 92 -13.97 -5.87 14.54
C THR A 92 -15.50 -5.84 14.52
N TYR A 93 -16.09 -5.19 13.51
CA TYR A 93 -17.55 -5.10 13.40
C TYR A 93 -18.22 -6.45 13.17
N LEU A 94 -17.62 -7.36 12.39
CA LEU A 94 -18.13 -8.73 12.24
C LEU A 94 -18.20 -9.48 13.58
N ASP A 95 -17.20 -9.30 14.44
CA ASP A 95 -17.19 -9.89 15.77
C ASP A 95 -18.20 -9.24 16.71
N LEU A 96 -18.29 -7.91 16.66
CA LEU A 96 -19.29 -7.14 17.39
C LEU A 96 -20.71 -7.56 17.03
N TRP A 97 -21.02 -7.74 15.74
CA TRP A 97 -22.36 -8.17 15.30
C TRP A 97 -22.67 -9.57 15.81
N ARG A 98 -21.72 -10.51 15.79
CA ARG A 98 -21.91 -11.84 16.38
C ARG A 98 -22.19 -11.76 17.87
N ASN A 99 -21.47 -10.89 18.58
CA ASN A 99 -21.68 -10.66 20.01
C ASN A 99 -23.06 -10.07 20.31
N ILE A 100 -23.51 -9.07 19.54
CA ILE A 100 -24.84 -8.45 19.69
C ILE A 100 -25.94 -9.48 19.37
N ALA A 101 -25.82 -10.20 18.26
CA ALA A 101 -26.76 -11.24 17.85
C ALA A 101 -26.92 -12.33 18.91
N ALA A 102 -25.82 -12.78 19.52
CA ALA A 102 -25.82 -13.79 20.57
C ALA A 102 -26.35 -13.25 21.92
N SER A 103 -26.13 -11.97 22.23
CA SER A 103 -26.57 -11.37 23.49
C SER A 103 -28.08 -11.25 23.62
N GLY A 104 -28.81 -11.18 22.49
CA GLY A 104 -30.25 -10.94 22.47
C GLY A 104 -30.67 -9.54 22.97
N LYS A 105 -29.73 -8.61 23.14
CA LYS A 105 -29.97 -7.26 23.67
C LYS A 105 -29.96 -6.20 22.58
N VAL A 106 -30.90 -5.26 22.62
CA VAL A 106 -30.82 -4.04 21.81
C VAL A 106 -29.65 -3.19 22.31
N THR A 107 -28.69 -2.92 21.43
CA THR A 107 -27.36 -2.45 21.84
C THR A 107 -27.06 -1.10 21.21
N LEU A 108 -26.69 -0.11 22.04
CA LEU A 108 -26.03 1.12 21.61
C LEU A 108 -24.55 0.84 21.39
N VAL A 109 -24.05 1.11 20.19
CA VAL A 109 -22.65 1.01 19.81
C VAL A 109 -22.08 2.41 19.66
N LEU A 110 -20.90 2.63 20.26
CA LEU A 110 -20.14 3.86 20.19
C LEU A 110 -18.68 3.56 19.81
N GLU A 111 -18.02 4.47 19.11
CA GLU A 111 -16.56 4.49 18.98
C GLU A 111 -15.94 5.21 20.20
N ASP A 112 -14.63 5.03 20.44
CA ASP A 112 -13.92 5.60 21.59
C ASP A 112 -13.36 7.02 21.37
N ASP A 113 -13.41 7.56 20.16
CA ASP A 113 -13.07 8.95 19.82
C ASP A 113 -14.29 9.84 19.57
N VAL A 114 -15.44 9.49 20.14
CA VAL A 114 -16.65 10.30 19.94
C VAL A 114 -16.78 11.43 20.94
N VAL A 115 -17.54 12.44 20.56
CA VAL A 115 -18.08 13.47 21.45
C VAL A 115 -19.60 13.39 21.45
N ILE A 116 -20.19 13.19 22.64
CA ILE A 116 -21.63 13.31 22.87
C ILE A 116 -22.02 14.79 22.99
N HIS A 117 -22.98 15.24 22.18
CA HIS A 117 -23.42 16.63 22.14
C HIS A 117 -24.38 17.00 23.29
N PRO A 118 -24.46 18.28 23.69
CA PRO A 118 -25.24 18.72 24.86
C PRO A 118 -26.74 18.36 24.82
N TRP A 119 -27.32 18.22 23.63
CA TRP A 119 -28.73 17.86 23.46
C TRP A 119 -29.00 16.36 23.42
N ALA A 120 -27.99 15.49 23.50
CA ALA A 120 -28.14 14.04 23.38
C ALA A 120 -29.25 13.49 24.28
N ARG A 121 -29.28 13.90 25.57
CA ARG A 121 -30.32 13.48 26.53
C ARG A 121 -31.73 13.85 26.07
N ARG A 122 -31.90 15.02 25.47
CA ARG A 122 -33.21 15.50 24.97
C ARG A 122 -33.66 14.70 23.75
N VAL A 123 -32.74 14.39 22.83
CA VAL A 123 -33.00 13.54 21.65
C VAL A 123 -33.37 12.13 22.08
N LEU A 124 -32.56 11.52 22.95
CA LEU A 124 -32.79 10.17 23.45
C LEU A 124 -34.13 10.04 24.18
N ALA A 125 -34.53 11.03 24.99
CA ALA A 125 -35.85 11.02 25.63
C ALA A 125 -37.02 11.19 24.64
N ARG A 126 -36.81 11.80 23.47
CA ARG A 126 -37.83 11.86 22.40
C ARG A 126 -37.90 10.54 21.66
N LEU A 127 -36.76 9.94 21.36
CA LEU A 127 -36.64 8.63 20.74
C LEU A 127 -37.31 7.53 21.58
N ASP A 128 -37.07 7.52 22.89
CA ASP A 128 -37.72 6.58 23.83
C ASP A 128 -39.26 6.68 23.81
N ARG A 129 -39.79 7.89 23.67
CA ARG A 129 -41.24 8.11 23.50
C ARG A 129 -41.77 7.63 22.16
N ASP A 130 -41.00 7.73 21.09
CA ASP A 130 -41.43 7.24 19.78
C ASP A 130 -41.44 5.72 19.75
N VAL A 131 -40.45 5.06 20.38
CA VAL A 131 -40.41 3.60 20.52
C VAL A 131 -41.56 3.10 21.41
N SER A 132 -41.77 3.70 22.59
CA SER A 132 -42.86 3.29 23.50
C SER A 132 -44.26 3.54 22.93
N ARG A 133 -44.41 4.45 21.96
CA ARG A 133 -45.67 4.68 21.22
C ARG A 133 -45.81 3.82 19.96
N GLY A 134 -44.87 2.92 19.69
CA GLY A 134 -44.88 2.05 18.51
C GLY A 134 -44.64 2.77 17.18
N ARG A 135 -44.09 4.01 17.20
CA ARG A 135 -43.74 4.74 15.97
C ARG A 135 -42.45 4.23 15.36
N ILE A 136 -41.58 3.65 16.18
CA ILE A 136 -40.35 2.99 15.80
C ILE A 136 -40.36 1.63 16.51
N ASP A 137 -40.47 0.56 15.74
CA ASP A 137 -40.38 -0.80 16.27
C ASP A 137 -38.91 -1.14 16.51
N MET A 138 -38.57 -1.48 17.76
CA MET A 138 -37.24 -1.92 18.19
C MET A 138 -37.30 -3.34 18.80
N SER A 139 -38.25 -4.15 18.34
CA SER A 139 -38.36 -5.55 18.74
C SER A 139 -37.09 -6.34 18.39
N ARG A 140 -36.69 -7.26 19.26
CA ARG A 140 -35.40 -7.95 19.20
C ARG A 140 -35.19 -8.75 17.91
N GLU A 141 -36.27 -9.35 17.41
CA GLU A 141 -36.24 -10.21 16.22
C GLU A 141 -36.27 -9.42 14.92
N GLN A 142 -36.77 -8.19 14.93
CA GLN A 142 -36.88 -7.39 13.73
C GLN A 142 -35.54 -6.71 13.40
N PRO A 143 -35.05 -6.78 12.14
CA PRO A 143 -33.88 -6.03 11.72
C PRO A 143 -34.12 -4.52 11.78
N ARG A 144 -33.50 -3.87 12.77
CA ARG A 144 -33.59 -2.45 13.04
C ARG A 144 -32.25 -1.80 13.40
N LEU A 145 -32.00 -0.66 12.76
CA LEU A 145 -30.84 0.20 12.92
C LEU A 145 -31.29 1.64 13.21
N LEU A 146 -30.79 2.24 14.28
CA LEU A 146 -30.90 3.67 14.52
C LEU A 146 -29.55 4.36 14.30
N ARG A 147 -29.54 5.36 13.44
CA ARG A 147 -28.37 6.18 13.08
C ARG A 147 -28.38 7.44 13.94
N LEU A 148 -27.45 7.55 14.89
CA LEU A 148 -27.49 8.55 15.95
C LEU A 148 -26.34 9.56 15.92
N GLY A 149 -25.25 9.32 15.22
CA GLY A 149 -24.13 10.25 15.13
C GLY A 149 -23.21 9.95 13.96
N TRP A 150 -22.66 10.99 13.33
CA TRP A 150 -21.82 10.90 12.12
C TRP A 150 -20.76 12.02 12.13
N ALA A 151 -19.99 12.15 11.05
CA ALA A 151 -18.96 13.18 10.93
C ALA A 151 -19.48 14.58 11.29
N LEU A 152 -18.69 15.33 12.07
CA LEU A 152 -19.04 16.65 12.56
C LEU A 152 -19.40 17.56 11.37
N GLY A 153 -20.46 18.33 11.53
CA GLY A 153 -21.02 19.13 10.43
C GLY A 153 -22.04 20.15 10.93
N PRO A 154 -22.72 20.86 10.01
CA PRO A 154 -23.69 21.90 10.38
C PRO A 154 -24.79 21.43 11.33
N GLU A 155 -25.20 20.16 11.22
CA GLU A 155 -26.23 19.52 12.05
C GLU A 155 -25.82 19.34 13.52
N HIS A 156 -24.52 19.45 13.81
CA HIS A 156 -23.92 19.31 15.12
C HIS A 156 -23.60 20.64 15.81
N LYS A 157 -23.87 21.79 15.15
CA LYS A 157 -23.47 23.10 15.68
C LYS A 157 -24.46 23.69 16.68
N ARG A 158 -25.73 23.31 16.59
CA ARG A 158 -26.79 23.82 17.47
C ARG A 158 -27.94 22.83 17.58
N TRP A 159 -28.71 22.98 18.65
CA TRP A 159 -29.98 22.28 18.79
C TRP A 159 -30.90 22.57 17.59
N ALA A 160 -31.50 21.50 17.05
CA ALA A 160 -32.52 21.55 16.03
C ALA A 160 -33.78 20.79 16.50
N ARG A 161 -34.91 21.00 15.83
CA ARG A 161 -36.15 20.26 16.13
C ARG A 161 -35.91 18.76 15.93
N TYR A 162 -36.32 17.98 16.95
CA TYR A 162 -36.29 16.52 16.87
C TYR A 162 -37.15 16.01 15.71
N ARG A 163 -36.59 15.12 14.89
CA ARG A 163 -37.26 14.43 13.80
C ARG A 163 -36.54 13.12 13.47
N THR A 164 -37.25 12.22 12.81
CA THR A 164 -36.69 11.00 12.23
C THR A 164 -37.02 10.90 10.75
N ASN A 165 -36.18 10.24 9.97
CA ASN A 165 -36.44 9.88 8.58
C ASN A 165 -35.53 8.72 8.14
N GLU A 166 -35.49 8.42 6.84
CA GLU A 166 -34.68 7.33 6.28
C GLU A 166 -33.35 7.79 5.66
N ASP A 167 -32.96 9.08 5.82
CA ASP A 167 -31.75 9.64 5.21
C ASP A 167 -30.52 8.79 5.57
N VAL A 168 -29.73 8.41 4.58
CA VAL A 168 -28.54 7.58 4.84
C VAL A 168 -27.45 8.41 5.49
N ARG A 169 -27.08 8.06 6.72
CA ARG A 169 -25.94 8.61 7.48
C ARG A 169 -25.02 7.47 7.91
N MET A 170 -23.73 7.56 7.59
CA MET A 170 -22.72 6.63 8.08
C MET A 170 -22.51 6.89 9.56
N SER A 171 -23.08 6.06 10.43
CA SER A 171 -23.26 6.37 11.85
C SER A 171 -22.33 5.58 12.77
N ASN A 172 -21.08 5.43 12.35
CA ASN A 172 -20.03 4.80 13.15
C ASN A 172 -19.87 5.41 14.55
N PRO A 173 -19.88 6.76 14.71
CA PRO A 173 -19.76 7.37 16.04
C PRO A 173 -20.83 6.89 17.02
N ALA A 174 -22.08 6.76 16.57
CA ALA A 174 -23.16 6.28 17.43
C ALA A 174 -24.30 5.65 16.63
N GLN A 175 -24.62 4.40 16.96
CA GLN A 175 -25.74 3.67 16.37
C GLN A 175 -26.38 2.71 17.37
N VAL A 176 -27.66 2.40 17.20
CA VAL A 176 -28.34 1.34 17.95
C VAL A 176 -28.76 0.24 17.00
N LEU A 177 -28.51 -1.01 17.39
CA LEU A 177 -28.80 -2.19 16.59
C LEU A 177 -29.67 -3.14 17.42
N THR A 178 -30.69 -3.74 16.79
CA THR A 178 -31.34 -4.93 17.36
C THR A 178 -30.51 -6.18 17.08
N PRO A 179 -30.66 -7.24 17.88
CA PRO A 179 -30.07 -8.55 17.58
C PRO A 179 -30.47 -9.08 16.19
N GLY A 180 -31.72 -8.88 15.78
CA GLY A 180 -32.21 -9.22 14.44
C GLY A 180 -31.45 -8.50 13.33
N TYR A 181 -31.06 -7.23 13.54
CA TYR A 181 -30.24 -6.52 12.57
C TYR A 181 -28.80 -7.03 12.54
N ALA A 182 -28.22 -7.32 13.71
CA ALA A 182 -26.89 -7.89 13.80
C ALA A 182 -26.80 -9.26 13.10
N ARG A 183 -27.81 -10.13 13.24
CA ARG A 183 -27.94 -11.38 12.48
C ARG A 183 -28.01 -11.12 10.98
N ALA A 184 -28.87 -10.18 10.57
CA ALA A 184 -29.01 -9.80 9.17
C ALA A 184 -27.70 -9.29 8.55
N LEU A 185 -26.88 -8.53 9.29
CA LEU A 185 -25.57 -8.08 8.82
C LEU A 185 -24.60 -9.26 8.58
N ILE A 186 -24.61 -10.27 9.45
CA ILE A 186 -23.78 -11.47 9.32
C ILE A 186 -24.25 -12.32 8.12
N GLU A 187 -25.55 -12.53 7.99
CA GLU A 187 -26.14 -13.33 6.89
C GLU A 187 -25.92 -12.69 5.52
N ARG A 188 -25.91 -11.35 5.45
CA ARG A 188 -25.71 -10.57 4.21
C ARG A 188 -24.24 -10.32 3.88
N PHE A 189 -23.32 -10.73 4.75
CA PHE A 189 -21.88 -10.54 4.53
C PHE A 189 -21.35 -11.62 3.58
N GLU A 190 -20.89 -11.19 2.40
CA GLU A 190 -20.24 -12.06 1.42
C GLU A 190 -18.73 -11.82 1.39
N MET A 191 -18.31 -10.55 1.35
CA MET A 191 -16.91 -10.13 1.32
C MET A 191 -16.75 -8.68 1.77
N ILE A 192 -15.51 -8.29 2.09
CA ILE A 192 -15.12 -6.90 2.34
C ILE A 192 -14.79 -6.26 1.00
N ASN A 193 -15.78 -5.60 0.40
CA ASN A 193 -15.65 -4.78 -0.81
C ASN A 193 -15.94 -3.29 -0.55
N GLN A 194 -16.22 -2.94 0.70
CA GLN A 194 -16.41 -1.58 1.21
C GLN A 194 -15.96 -1.51 2.67
N THR A 195 -15.92 -0.29 3.20
CA THR A 195 -15.74 -0.06 4.64
C THR A 195 -16.98 -0.52 5.43
N SER A 196 -16.77 -0.85 6.71
CA SER A 196 -17.79 -1.43 7.60
C SER A 196 -19.02 -0.55 7.77
N ASP A 197 -18.82 0.77 7.77
CA ASP A 197 -19.85 1.80 7.87
C ASP A 197 -20.75 1.80 6.64
N VAL A 198 -20.16 1.81 5.44
CA VAL A 198 -20.89 1.74 4.18
C VAL A 198 -21.64 0.43 4.08
N PHE A 199 -21.03 -0.68 4.49
CA PHE A 199 -21.72 -1.97 4.51
C PHE A 199 -22.94 -1.93 5.45
N ALA A 200 -22.73 -1.60 6.72
CA ALA A 200 -23.77 -1.67 7.75
C ALA A 200 -24.87 -0.62 7.59
N HIS A 201 -24.56 0.57 7.04
CA HIS A 201 -25.53 1.66 6.95
C HIS A 201 -26.13 1.85 5.57
N LYS A 202 -25.56 1.29 4.50
CA LYS A 202 -26.05 1.51 3.13
C LYS A 202 -26.28 0.22 2.35
N ILE A 203 -25.31 -0.68 2.33
CA ILE A 203 -25.37 -1.87 1.46
C ILE A 203 -26.28 -2.94 2.06
N ALA A 204 -26.08 -3.25 3.35
CA ALA A 204 -26.81 -4.32 4.01
C ALA A 204 -28.22 -3.90 4.42
N VAL A 205 -28.52 -2.61 4.56
CA VAL A 205 -29.85 -2.09 4.96
C VAL A 205 -30.89 -2.38 3.89
N ARG A 206 -32.04 -2.94 4.28
CA ARG A 206 -33.26 -3.00 3.43
C ARG A 206 -34.24 -1.88 3.78
N PRO A 207 -35.19 -1.53 2.88
CA PRO A 207 -36.21 -0.52 3.15
C PRO A 207 -36.94 -0.75 4.48
N GLY A 208 -37.09 0.33 5.25
CA GLY A 208 -37.73 0.30 6.57
C GLY A 208 -36.87 -0.28 7.71
N GLU A 209 -35.67 -0.83 7.48
CA GLU A 209 -34.80 -1.36 8.55
C GLU A 209 -34.00 -0.27 9.28
N ALA A 210 -33.83 0.91 8.70
CA ALA A 210 -32.99 1.96 9.27
C ALA A 210 -33.75 3.28 9.47
N THR A 211 -33.52 3.92 10.61
CA THR A 211 -34.06 5.24 10.94
C THR A 211 -32.94 6.17 11.38
N THR A 212 -32.89 7.36 10.81
CA THR A 212 -31.95 8.42 11.17
C THR A 212 -32.59 9.41 12.10
N VAL A 213 -31.90 9.72 13.20
CA VAL A 213 -32.41 10.59 14.25
C VAL A 213 -31.71 11.94 14.21
N PHE A 214 -32.49 13.02 14.20
CA PHE A 214 -32.00 14.39 14.19
C PHE A 214 -32.47 15.16 15.45
N PRO A 215 -31.66 16.12 15.95
CA PRO A 215 -30.24 16.29 15.61
C PRO A 215 -29.40 15.09 16.08
N PRO A 216 -28.24 14.84 15.46
CA PRO A 216 -27.32 13.79 15.88
C PRO A 216 -26.88 14.00 17.34
N ILE A 217 -26.70 12.90 18.07
CA ILE A 217 -26.28 12.92 19.47
C ILE A 217 -24.77 12.85 19.63
N ALA A 218 -24.04 12.40 18.61
CA ALA A 218 -22.59 12.24 18.65
C ALA A 218 -21.92 12.58 17.32
N SER A 219 -20.64 12.92 17.37
CA SER A 219 -19.74 12.98 16.21
C SER A 219 -18.37 12.41 16.57
N ASP A 220 -17.58 12.00 15.57
CA ASP A 220 -16.19 11.59 15.78
C ASP A 220 -15.26 12.80 15.98
N LEU A 221 -14.15 12.58 16.68
CA LEU A 221 -13.09 13.57 16.85
C LEU A 221 -11.91 13.34 15.90
N SER A 222 -11.56 12.08 15.63
CA SER A 222 -10.33 11.77 14.90
C SER A 222 -10.38 12.11 13.42
N TRP A 223 -11.54 11.94 12.78
CA TRP A 223 -11.73 12.26 11.37
C TRP A 223 -12.18 13.71 11.18
N SER A 224 -13.01 14.22 12.09
CA SER A 224 -13.64 15.53 11.94
C SER A 224 -12.81 16.71 12.44
N THR A 225 -11.96 16.51 13.45
CA THR A 225 -11.22 17.60 14.12
C THR A 225 -9.72 17.38 14.20
N GLY A 226 -9.27 16.11 14.17
CA GLY A 226 -7.87 15.75 14.41
C GLY A 226 -7.44 15.89 15.88
N GLU A 227 -8.34 16.21 16.81
CA GLU A 227 -8.02 16.37 18.23
C GLU A 227 -7.59 15.04 18.88
N VAL A 228 -8.13 13.93 18.38
CA VAL A 228 -7.74 12.58 18.77
C VAL A 228 -7.05 11.89 17.60
N GLU A 229 -5.91 11.26 17.84
CA GLU A 229 -5.21 10.47 16.81
C GLU A 229 -6.03 9.24 16.40
N SER A 230 -6.19 9.01 15.10
CA SER A 230 -6.73 7.74 14.59
C SER A 230 -5.68 6.63 14.72
N THR A 231 -6.01 5.59 15.49
CA THR A 231 -5.07 4.50 15.82
C THR A 231 -5.01 3.39 14.77
N LEU A 232 -5.96 3.36 13.83
CA LEU A 232 -6.02 2.38 12.74
C LEU A 232 -5.62 2.98 11.39
N HIS A 233 -5.92 4.26 11.16
CA HIS A 233 -5.68 4.92 9.89
C HIS A 233 -5.36 6.41 10.10
N PRO A 234 -4.06 6.73 10.33
CA PRO A 234 -3.55 8.09 10.49
C PRO A 234 -4.06 9.04 9.39
N LYS A 235 -4.38 10.27 9.78
CA LYS A 235 -5.09 11.24 8.94
C LYS A 235 -4.32 12.56 8.90
N GLN A 236 -4.27 13.20 7.74
CA GLN A 236 -3.62 14.51 7.60
C GLN A 236 -4.23 15.59 8.50
N ILE A 237 -5.53 15.50 8.83
CA ILE A 237 -6.18 16.44 9.74
C ILE A 237 -5.56 16.44 11.16
N ARG A 238 -4.99 15.31 11.61
CA ARG A 238 -4.26 15.26 12.88
C ARG A 238 -2.93 16.01 12.80
N ALA A 239 -2.20 15.90 11.69
CA ALA A 239 -0.99 16.70 11.48
C ALA A 239 -1.33 18.20 11.51
N GLN A 240 -2.41 18.63 10.83
CA GLN A 240 -2.89 20.02 10.86
C GLN A 240 -3.31 20.49 12.26
N TRP A 241 -3.87 19.60 13.08
CA TRP A 241 -4.20 19.91 14.46
C TRP A 241 -2.93 20.08 15.32
N LEU A 242 -1.94 19.19 15.14
CA LEU A 242 -0.65 19.23 15.84
C LEU A 242 0.18 20.46 15.47
N GLU A 243 0.12 20.95 14.23
CA GLU A 243 0.75 22.21 13.84
C GLU A 243 0.23 23.42 14.64
N LYS A 244 -1.04 23.35 15.06
CA LYS A 244 -1.71 24.45 15.79
C LYS A 244 -1.61 24.32 17.31
N HIS A 245 -1.53 23.09 17.83
CA HIS A 245 -1.67 22.81 19.27
C HIS A 245 -0.55 21.95 19.86
N GLY A 246 0.26 21.29 19.03
CA GLY A 246 1.36 20.42 19.42
C GLY A 246 2.71 21.00 18.99
N THR A 247 3.71 20.14 18.80
CA THR A 247 5.03 20.57 18.29
C THR A 247 5.20 20.31 16.79
N PRO A 248 6.06 21.07 16.09
CA PRO A 248 6.39 20.82 14.69
C PRO A 248 6.90 19.39 14.43
N GLU A 249 7.69 18.83 15.36
CA GLU A 249 8.25 17.48 15.26
C GLU A 249 7.15 16.41 15.35
N GLU A 250 6.15 16.61 16.22
CA GLU A 250 5.00 15.70 16.32
C GLU A 250 4.15 15.72 15.05
N ALA A 251 3.91 16.91 14.50
CA ALA A 251 3.19 17.09 13.25
C ALA A 251 3.90 16.38 12.09
N GLU A 252 5.22 16.56 11.98
CA GLU A 252 6.02 15.93 10.92
C GLU A 252 6.07 14.41 11.07
N ARG A 253 6.27 13.90 12.29
CA ARG A 253 6.19 12.45 12.57
C ARG A 253 4.84 11.87 12.17
N HIS A 254 3.74 12.56 12.48
CA HIS A 254 2.40 12.09 12.12
C HIS A 254 2.16 12.16 10.60
N ARG A 255 2.67 13.20 9.93
CA ARG A 255 2.63 13.32 8.47
C ARG A 255 3.40 12.17 7.79
N ALA A 256 4.60 11.87 8.27
CA ALA A 256 5.39 10.74 7.78
C ALA A 256 4.65 9.41 7.94
N LEU A 257 3.99 9.20 9.09
CA LEU A 257 3.16 8.03 9.35
C LEU A 257 1.92 7.95 8.43
N ALA A 258 1.21 9.06 8.24
CA ALA A 258 0.07 9.12 7.32
C ALA A 258 0.52 8.87 5.86
N ASN A 259 1.69 9.39 5.50
CA ASN A 259 2.28 9.22 4.17
C ASN A 259 2.86 7.82 3.94
N SER A 260 3.19 7.04 4.97
CA SER A 260 3.69 5.66 4.80
C SER A 260 2.59 4.68 4.42
N GLN A 261 1.33 4.97 4.76
CA GLN A 261 0.19 4.14 4.40
C GLN A 261 -0.16 4.26 2.91
N VAL A 262 -0.31 3.13 2.24
CA VAL A 262 -0.80 3.06 0.85
C VAL A 262 -2.32 3.02 0.88
N GLY A 263 -2.95 4.20 0.87
CA GLY A 263 -4.40 4.34 0.68
C GLY A 263 -4.80 4.41 -0.79
N HIS A 264 -3.87 4.80 -1.66
CA HIS A 264 -4.07 4.90 -3.11
C HIS A 264 -3.04 4.04 -3.83
N MET A 265 -3.49 3.29 -4.82
CA MET A 265 -2.66 2.55 -5.76
C MET A 265 -2.92 3.07 -7.18
N PHE A 266 -1.87 3.53 -7.84
CA PHE A 266 -1.91 3.94 -9.23
C PHE A 266 -1.92 2.69 -10.12
N HIS A 267 -2.60 2.74 -11.26
CA HIS A 267 -2.48 1.71 -12.30
C HIS A 267 -1.73 2.29 -13.49
N ARG A 268 -0.75 1.56 -14.01
CA ARG A 268 -0.10 1.89 -15.29
C ARG A 268 0.12 0.62 -16.10
N PRO A 269 -0.16 0.60 -17.41
CA PRO A 269 0.05 -0.59 -18.23
C PRO A 269 1.47 -1.17 -18.13
N VAL A 270 2.48 -0.31 -18.05
CA VAL A 270 3.89 -0.72 -18.07
C VAL A 270 4.66 -0.23 -16.85
N LEU A 271 5.42 -1.13 -16.23
CA LEU A 271 6.52 -0.79 -15.34
C LEU A 271 7.84 -1.27 -15.96
N ILE A 272 8.82 -0.37 -16.07
CA ILE A 272 10.17 -0.69 -16.53
C ILE A 272 11.15 -0.51 -15.38
N THR A 273 11.95 -1.53 -15.07
CA THR A 273 12.98 -1.44 -14.02
C THR A 273 14.22 -2.26 -14.38
N GLY A 274 15.31 -2.02 -13.66
CA GLY A 274 16.62 -2.63 -13.89
C GLY A 274 17.66 -1.99 -12.98
N HIS A 275 18.92 -2.40 -13.12
CA HIS A 275 20.02 -1.76 -12.38
C HIS A 275 20.27 -0.33 -12.91
N PRO A 276 20.57 0.66 -12.04
CA PRO A 276 21.00 1.98 -12.52
C PRO A 276 22.22 1.79 -13.43
N ARG A 277 22.28 2.45 -14.60
CA ARG A 277 23.31 2.24 -15.64
C ARG A 277 23.09 1.06 -16.61
N CYS A 278 21.98 0.33 -16.47
CA CYS A 278 21.56 -0.68 -17.45
C CYS A 278 20.49 -0.18 -18.43
N GLY A 279 20.22 1.13 -18.48
CA GLY A 279 19.47 1.76 -19.57
C GLY A 279 17.96 1.89 -19.38
N THR A 280 17.47 2.05 -18.16
CA THR A 280 16.05 2.37 -17.90
C THR A 280 15.59 3.62 -18.69
N GLY A 281 16.39 4.69 -18.70
CA GLY A 281 16.09 5.88 -19.51
C GLY A 281 16.09 5.63 -21.03
N PHE A 282 16.94 4.71 -21.52
CA PHE A 282 16.91 4.28 -22.92
C PHE A 282 15.62 3.50 -23.23
N ALA A 283 15.24 2.57 -22.36
CA ALA A 283 14.01 1.80 -22.51
C ALA A 283 12.76 2.70 -22.52
N ALA A 284 12.70 3.70 -21.63
CA ALA A 284 11.64 4.70 -21.64
C ALA A 284 11.60 5.50 -22.96
N ALA A 285 12.76 5.95 -23.44
CA ALA A 285 12.86 6.67 -24.71
C ALA A 285 12.41 5.80 -25.89
N LEU A 286 12.80 4.52 -25.91
CA LEU A 286 12.40 3.56 -26.92
C LEU A 286 10.87 3.31 -26.91
N CYS A 287 10.26 3.15 -25.74
CA CYS A 287 8.81 3.05 -25.60
C CYS A 287 8.09 4.29 -26.17
N ARG A 288 8.62 5.50 -25.93
CA ARG A 288 8.07 6.73 -26.51
C ARG A 288 8.16 6.78 -28.04
N GLN A 289 9.26 6.28 -28.62
CA GLN A 289 9.41 6.22 -30.07
C GLN A 289 8.37 5.31 -30.73
N VAL A 290 7.83 4.33 -30.00
CA VAL A 290 6.78 3.42 -30.47
C VAL A 290 5.38 3.81 -29.98
N GLY A 291 5.19 5.07 -29.58
CA GLY A 291 3.88 5.65 -29.23
C GLY A 291 3.44 5.47 -27.77
N LEU A 292 4.24 4.83 -26.92
CA LEU A 292 3.92 4.67 -25.50
C LEU A 292 4.46 5.85 -24.69
N ASP A 293 3.56 6.65 -24.14
CA ASP A 293 3.87 7.64 -23.09
C ASP A 293 4.36 6.98 -21.79
N VAL A 294 5.68 6.82 -21.67
CA VAL A 294 6.37 6.29 -20.49
C VAL A 294 7.34 7.35 -19.94
N GLY A 295 7.15 7.72 -18.66
CA GLY A 295 8.04 8.63 -17.95
C GLY A 295 9.31 7.93 -17.45
N HIS A 296 10.44 8.64 -17.39
CA HIS A 296 11.68 8.12 -16.76
C HIS A 296 11.83 8.81 -15.41
N GLU A 297 11.70 8.03 -14.33
CA GLU A 297 11.61 8.50 -12.94
C GLU A 297 10.40 9.41 -12.66
N ASP A 298 9.51 9.55 -13.65
CA ASP A 298 8.31 10.39 -13.68
C ASP A 298 7.11 9.59 -14.20
N ASP A 299 5.91 10.13 -13.99
CA ASP A 299 4.69 9.53 -14.48
C ASP A 299 4.53 9.66 -16.01
N GLY A 300 3.93 8.66 -16.63
CA GLY A 300 3.52 8.66 -18.03
C GLY A 300 2.24 7.85 -18.16
N ARG A 301 1.35 8.22 -19.08
CA ARG A 301 0.02 7.60 -19.20
C ARG A 301 0.07 6.08 -19.37
N HIS A 302 1.07 5.57 -20.09
CA HIS A 302 1.23 4.14 -20.32
C HIS A 302 2.20 3.49 -19.35
N GLY A 303 3.01 4.24 -18.61
CA GLY A 303 3.99 3.62 -17.74
C GLY A 303 5.01 4.53 -17.08
N LEU A 304 5.78 3.88 -16.22
CA LEU A 304 6.92 4.45 -15.52
C LEU A 304 8.15 3.57 -15.78
N SER A 305 9.30 4.21 -16.03
CA SER A 305 10.60 3.57 -16.01
C SER A 305 11.43 4.11 -14.86
N SER A 306 11.81 3.26 -13.92
CA SER A 306 12.65 3.67 -12.79
C SER A 306 13.40 2.48 -12.23
N TRP A 307 14.73 2.63 -12.12
CA TRP A 307 15.59 1.60 -11.54
C TRP A 307 15.30 1.37 -10.04
N MET A 308 14.75 2.38 -9.36
CA MET A 308 14.39 2.30 -7.94
C MET A 308 13.20 1.37 -7.70
N MET A 309 12.37 1.11 -8.72
CA MET A 309 11.24 0.19 -8.65
C MET A 309 11.65 -1.29 -8.62
N ALA A 310 12.94 -1.60 -8.58
CA ALA A 310 13.38 -2.94 -8.16
C ALA A 310 13.21 -3.15 -6.64
N ALA A 311 13.32 -2.07 -5.86
CA ALA A 311 13.15 -2.08 -4.42
C ALA A 311 11.74 -1.61 -4.02
N ASP A 312 11.22 -2.12 -2.91
CA ASP A 312 10.05 -1.52 -2.25
C ASP A 312 10.50 -0.56 -1.15
N ALA A 313 10.89 0.65 -1.54
CA ALA A 313 11.28 1.70 -0.60
C ALA A 313 10.08 2.52 -0.14
N ASP A 314 10.16 3.12 1.06
CA ASP A 314 9.13 4.05 1.51
C ASP A 314 9.04 5.30 0.63
N GLU A 315 10.21 5.72 0.15
CA GLU A 315 10.40 6.86 -0.73
C GLU A 315 11.61 6.59 -1.64
N ASN A 316 11.38 6.78 -2.93
CA ASN A 316 12.37 6.71 -3.98
C ASN A 316 13.06 8.09 -4.13
N PRO A 317 14.37 8.21 -3.89
CA PRO A 317 15.07 9.51 -3.80
C PRO A 317 15.11 10.33 -5.10
N TRP A 318 14.91 9.71 -6.26
CA TRP A 318 14.84 10.42 -7.55
C TRP A 318 13.43 10.43 -8.16
N ALA A 319 12.39 10.13 -7.38
CA ALA A 319 11.02 10.17 -7.89
C ALA A 319 10.59 11.60 -8.23
N LEU A 320 10.11 11.81 -9.46
CA LEU A 320 9.63 13.11 -9.95
C LEU A 320 8.11 13.27 -9.83
N SER A 321 7.39 12.19 -9.49
CA SER A 321 5.93 12.18 -9.32
C SER A 321 5.48 11.30 -8.15
N PRO A 322 4.22 11.47 -7.67
CA PRO A 322 3.62 10.56 -6.70
C PRO A 322 3.62 9.09 -7.13
N VAL A 323 3.44 8.81 -8.43
CA VAL A 323 3.46 7.47 -9.02
C VAL A 323 4.85 6.83 -8.90
N ALA A 324 5.90 7.62 -9.13
CA ALA A 324 7.28 7.16 -9.03
C ALA A 324 7.79 6.99 -7.59
N ARG A 325 7.04 7.46 -6.59
CA ARG A 325 7.50 7.55 -5.19
C ARG A 325 7.76 6.20 -4.54
N ARG A 326 6.94 5.18 -4.83
CA ARG A 326 7.06 3.84 -4.21
C ARG A 326 6.39 2.75 -5.03
N ARG A 327 6.99 1.56 -5.02
CA ARG A 327 6.52 0.41 -5.81
C ARG A 327 5.18 -0.14 -5.32
N ARG A 328 5.00 -0.33 -4.02
CA ARG A 328 3.76 -0.89 -3.45
C ARG A 328 2.50 -0.01 -3.61
N ALA A 329 2.65 1.23 -4.09
CA ALA A 329 1.53 2.10 -4.48
C ALA A 329 1.31 2.13 -5.99
N LEU A 330 1.92 1.20 -6.73
CA LEU A 330 1.78 1.06 -8.17
C LEU A 330 1.34 -0.37 -8.49
N HIS A 331 0.34 -0.49 -9.35
CA HIS A 331 -0.07 -1.70 -10.02
C HIS A 331 0.25 -1.57 -11.50
N TRP A 332 0.64 -2.67 -12.13
CA TRP A 332 0.98 -2.71 -13.54
C TRP A 332 0.55 -4.02 -14.19
N ASP A 333 0.39 -3.97 -15.51
CA ASP A 333 -0.01 -5.14 -16.31
C ASP A 333 1.22 -5.86 -16.87
N VAL A 334 2.25 -5.11 -17.28
CA VAL A 334 3.49 -5.63 -17.88
C VAL A 334 4.71 -5.09 -17.16
N LEU A 335 5.56 -5.99 -16.67
CA LEU A 335 6.87 -5.68 -16.09
C LEU A 335 7.99 -5.94 -17.10
N ILE A 336 8.80 -4.92 -17.36
CA ILE A 336 9.96 -4.98 -18.25
C ILE A 336 11.24 -4.90 -17.42
N HIS A 337 12.05 -5.96 -17.47
CA HIS A 337 13.40 -5.99 -16.88
C HIS A 337 14.44 -5.57 -17.92
N VAL A 338 15.07 -4.42 -17.69
CA VAL A 338 16.16 -3.94 -18.55
C VAL A 338 17.49 -4.49 -18.07
N VAL A 339 18.17 -5.22 -18.95
CA VAL A 339 19.49 -5.81 -18.70
C VAL A 339 20.52 -5.31 -19.71
N ARG A 340 21.77 -5.32 -19.30
CA ARG A 340 22.91 -4.90 -20.13
C ARG A 340 24.00 -5.96 -20.02
N ASP A 341 24.75 -6.14 -21.10
CA ASP A 341 25.95 -6.97 -21.10
C ASP A 341 26.88 -6.64 -19.92
N LEU A 342 27.26 -7.66 -19.15
CA LEU A 342 27.97 -7.52 -17.88
C LEU A 342 29.32 -6.85 -18.06
N GLN A 343 30.05 -7.17 -19.14
CA GLN A 343 31.36 -6.61 -19.43
C GLN A 343 31.27 -5.09 -19.67
N SER A 344 30.23 -4.64 -20.37
CA SER A 344 30.00 -3.20 -20.61
C SER A 344 29.34 -2.47 -19.42
N ALA A 345 28.56 -3.19 -18.60
CA ALA A 345 27.84 -2.62 -17.48
C ALA A 345 28.75 -2.35 -16.28
N ILE A 346 29.63 -3.29 -15.93
CA ILE A 346 30.45 -3.22 -14.70
C ILE A 346 31.31 -1.94 -14.62
N PRO A 347 32.06 -1.52 -15.66
CA PRO A 347 32.77 -0.24 -15.63
C PRO A 347 31.84 0.97 -15.39
N SER A 348 30.61 0.92 -15.94
CA SER A 348 29.63 1.98 -15.73
C SER A 348 29.12 2.01 -14.29
N VAL A 349 28.97 0.84 -13.66
CA VAL A 349 28.54 0.70 -12.26
C VAL A 349 29.67 1.10 -11.30
N MET A 350 30.92 0.76 -11.58
CA MET A 350 32.08 1.22 -10.80
C MET A 350 32.11 2.75 -10.71
N ARG A 351 31.95 3.42 -11.85
CA ARG A 351 31.87 4.88 -11.92
C ARG A 351 30.69 5.46 -11.12
N GLU A 352 29.53 4.80 -11.16
CA GLU A 352 28.36 5.22 -10.37
C GLU A 352 28.61 5.03 -8.87
N ASN A 353 29.22 3.91 -8.45
CA ASN A 353 29.56 3.65 -7.06
C ASN A 353 30.50 4.74 -6.49
N GLU A 354 31.44 5.22 -7.30
CA GLU A 354 32.43 6.22 -6.88
C GLU A 354 31.86 7.65 -6.84
N HIS A 355 31.02 8.02 -7.81
CA HIS A 355 30.62 9.41 -8.01
C HIS A 355 29.14 9.72 -7.69
N ALA A 356 28.34 8.71 -7.37
CA ALA A 356 26.94 8.85 -6.95
C ALA A 356 26.70 8.10 -5.64
N GLY A 357 27.27 8.62 -4.54
CA GLY A 357 27.16 8.02 -3.21
C GLY A 357 25.73 7.70 -2.78
N GLU A 358 24.77 8.60 -3.04
CA GLU A 358 23.35 8.34 -2.74
C GLU A 358 22.80 7.12 -3.49
N SER A 359 23.17 6.93 -4.76
CA SER A 359 22.74 5.76 -5.56
C SER A 359 23.38 4.48 -5.04
N PHE A 360 24.64 4.56 -4.61
CA PHE A 360 25.34 3.44 -3.99
C PHE A 360 24.69 3.04 -2.66
N GLU A 361 24.46 3.99 -1.75
CA GLU A 361 23.86 3.72 -0.44
C GLU A 361 22.42 3.21 -0.56
N PHE A 362 21.62 3.74 -1.49
CA PHE A 362 20.28 3.22 -1.75
C PHE A 362 20.32 1.75 -2.18
N ARG A 363 21.19 1.41 -3.15
CA ARG A 363 21.35 0.01 -3.58
C ARG A 363 21.85 -0.89 -2.46
N ARG A 364 22.91 -0.47 -1.76
CA ARG A 364 23.52 -1.18 -0.64
C ARG A 364 22.49 -1.52 0.43
N LYS A 365 21.70 -0.54 0.88
CA LYS A 365 20.64 -0.71 1.88
C LYS A 365 19.66 -1.79 1.48
N HIS A 366 19.16 -1.74 0.24
CA HIS A 366 18.13 -2.67 -0.22
C HIS A 366 18.68 -4.07 -0.55
N ILE A 367 19.91 -4.17 -1.06
CA ILE A 367 20.59 -5.46 -1.27
C ILE A 367 20.87 -6.14 0.08
N LEU A 368 21.34 -5.39 1.08
CA LEU A 368 21.57 -5.90 2.44
C LEU A 368 20.27 -6.41 3.05
N ALA A 369 19.18 -5.65 2.93
CA ALA A 369 17.87 -6.06 3.46
C ALA A 369 17.30 -7.31 2.77
N SER A 370 17.49 -7.45 1.46
CA SER A 370 16.95 -8.59 0.69
C SER A 370 17.80 -9.85 0.76
N PHE A 371 19.13 -9.73 0.83
CA PHE A 371 20.04 -10.87 0.67
C PHE A 371 21.06 -11.02 1.79
N GLY A 372 21.06 -10.14 2.81
CA GLY A 372 22.03 -10.17 3.89
C GLY A 372 23.47 -9.85 3.43
N CYS A 373 23.64 -9.21 2.27
CA CYS A 373 24.95 -8.88 1.70
C CYS A 373 25.20 -7.38 1.71
N ASP A 374 26.25 -6.94 2.40
CA ASP A 374 26.72 -5.56 2.31
C ASP A 374 27.77 -5.43 1.21
N ILE A 375 27.37 -4.85 0.07
CA ILE A 375 28.26 -4.65 -1.07
C ILE A 375 29.42 -3.67 -0.78
N ALA A 376 29.42 -2.94 0.34
CA ALA A 376 30.53 -2.09 0.73
C ALA A 376 31.71 -2.86 1.34
N GLU A 377 31.49 -4.09 1.83
CA GLU A 377 32.52 -4.90 2.50
C GLU A 377 33.56 -5.48 1.52
N PHE A 378 33.25 -5.53 0.23
CA PHE A 378 34.18 -6.06 -0.77
C PHE A 378 35.24 -4.99 -1.13
N PRO A 379 36.54 -5.27 -1.00
CA PRO A 379 37.59 -4.28 -1.26
C PRO A 379 37.75 -3.94 -2.74
N SER A 380 37.54 -4.92 -3.63
CA SER A 380 37.67 -4.75 -5.08
C SER A 380 36.51 -3.92 -5.66
N PRO A 381 36.79 -2.78 -6.34
CA PRO A 381 35.74 -2.00 -6.99
C PRO A 381 34.97 -2.77 -8.06
N VAL A 382 35.64 -3.70 -8.77
CA VAL A 382 35.01 -4.58 -9.77
C VAL A 382 34.04 -5.54 -9.08
N GLU A 383 34.45 -6.13 -7.97
CA GLU A 383 33.60 -7.04 -7.20
C GLU A 383 32.38 -6.33 -6.61
N ARG A 384 32.55 -5.14 -6.03
CA ARG A 384 31.42 -4.31 -5.56
C ARG A 384 30.42 -4.02 -6.67
N ALA A 385 30.91 -3.65 -7.86
CA ALA A 385 30.07 -3.38 -9.02
C ALA A 385 29.36 -4.63 -9.54
N ALA A 386 30.05 -5.77 -9.61
CA ALA A 386 29.51 -7.05 -10.02
C ALA A 386 28.39 -7.52 -9.06
N ARG A 387 28.66 -7.52 -7.75
CA ARG A 387 27.67 -7.92 -6.72
C ARG A 387 26.44 -7.02 -6.76
N SER A 388 26.63 -5.70 -6.84
CA SER A 388 25.52 -4.76 -7.01
C SER A 388 24.66 -5.10 -8.22
N LEU A 389 25.28 -5.36 -9.37
CA LEU A 389 24.57 -5.68 -10.61
C LEU A 389 23.76 -6.97 -10.50
N VAL A 390 24.38 -8.05 -10.01
CA VAL A 390 23.72 -9.36 -9.88
C VAL A 390 22.57 -9.31 -8.88
N TYR A 391 22.79 -8.77 -7.67
CA TYR A 391 21.73 -8.72 -6.66
C TYR A 391 20.57 -7.84 -7.07
N TRP A 392 20.82 -6.70 -7.71
CA TRP A 392 19.72 -5.85 -8.16
C TRP A 392 18.89 -6.50 -9.27
N ASN A 393 19.56 -7.14 -10.24
CA ASN A 393 18.86 -7.90 -11.27
C ASN A 393 18.06 -9.05 -10.65
N ARG A 394 18.59 -9.71 -9.62
CA ARG A 394 17.85 -10.73 -8.86
C ARG A 394 16.60 -10.15 -8.21
N MET A 395 16.66 -8.98 -7.57
CA MET A 395 15.46 -8.32 -7.02
C MET A 395 14.40 -8.09 -8.10
N VAL A 396 14.80 -7.65 -9.30
CA VAL A 396 13.86 -7.46 -10.41
C VAL A 396 13.26 -8.80 -10.86
N ARG A 397 14.06 -9.87 -10.93
CA ARG A 397 13.54 -11.21 -11.29
C ARG A 397 12.58 -11.79 -10.27
N GLU A 398 12.76 -11.48 -8.99
CA GLU A 398 11.82 -11.89 -7.93
C GLU A 398 10.44 -11.21 -8.09
N LEU A 399 10.34 -10.16 -8.92
CA LEU A 399 9.07 -9.57 -9.35
C LEU A 399 8.44 -10.27 -10.57
N ASN A 400 9.09 -11.31 -11.11
CA ASN A 400 8.67 -12.11 -12.27
C ASN A 400 8.36 -11.27 -13.52
N PRO A 401 9.39 -10.66 -14.16
CA PRO A 401 9.20 -9.80 -15.32
C PRO A 401 8.62 -10.56 -16.51
N ASP A 402 7.71 -9.91 -17.23
CA ASP A 402 7.08 -10.42 -18.44
C ASP A 402 8.02 -10.33 -19.65
N ILE A 403 8.79 -9.24 -19.72
CA ILE A 403 9.69 -8.93 -20.83
C ILE A 403 11.10 -8.69 -20.28
N VAL A 404 12.12 -9.26 -20.93
CA VAL A 404 13.52 -8.94 -20.66
C VAL A 404 14.10 -8.16 -21.84
N LEU A 405 14.29 -6.85 -21.67
CA LEU A 405 14.91 -5.99 -22.67
C LEU A 405 16.43 -6.00 -22.49
N ARG A 406 17.14 -6.65 -23.41
CA ARG A 406 18.61 -6.61 -23.47
C ARG A 406 19.09 -5.42 -24.28
N LEU A 407 19.87 -4.54 -23.67
CA LEU A 407 20.55 -3.47 -24.41
C LEU A 407 21.50 -4.03 -25.47
N GLY A 408 21.36 -3.56 -26.70
CA GLY A 408 22.10 -4.06 -27.86
C GLY A 408 21.54 -5.35 -28.46
N GLY A 409 20.41 -5.85 -27.96
CA GLY A 409 19.64 -6.94 -28.58
C GLY A 409 18.78 -6.47 -29.75
N ASP A 410 17.95 -7.37 -30.26
CA ASP A 410 17.00 -7.07 -31.33
C ASP A 410 15.85 -6.20 -30.80
N VAL A 411 15.82 -4.95 -31.25
CA VAL A 411 14.79 -4.00 -30.83
C VAL A 411 13.44 -4.31 -31.48
N HIS A 412 13.41 -4.92 -32.67
CA HIS A 412 12.16 -5.32 -33.30
C HIS A 412 11.48 -6.45 -32.54
N ASP A 413 12.26 -7.37 -31.97
CA ASP A 413 11.74 -8.39 -31.05
C ASP A 413 11.10 -7.75 -29.81
N PHE A 414 11.75 -6.75 -29.20
CA PHE A 414 11.16 -6.02 -28.08
C PHE A 414 9.83 -5.35 -28.44
N VAL A 415 9.75 -4.69 -29.60
CA VAL A 415 8.52 -4.07 -30.10
C VAL A 415 7.42 -5.12 -30.34
N ALA A 416 7.79 -6.28 -30.88
CA ALA A 416 6.87 -7.41 -31.06
C ALA A 416 6.36 -7.94 -29.72
N GLN A 417 7.22 -8.05 -28.69
CA GLN A 417 6.81 -8.46 -27.35
C GLN A 417 5.84 -7.46 -26.71
N LEU A 418 6.10 -6.14 -26.81
CA LEU A 418 5.17 -5.12 -26.31
C LEU A 418 3.77 -5.29 -26.93
N ARG A 419 3.71 -5.54 -28.25
CA ARG A 419 2.45 -5.80 -28.97
C ARG A 419 1.80 -7.12 -28.54
N PHE A 420 2.58 -8.18 -28.35
CA PHE A 420 2.11 -9.47 -27.87
C PHE A 420 1.43 -9.34 -26.50
N HIS A 421 1.94 -8.48 -25.62
CA HIS A 421 1.33 -8.14 -24.34
C HIS A 421 0.17 -7.12 -24.42
N GLY A 422 -0.33 -6.82 -25.62
CA GLY A 422 -1.53 -6.00 -25.83
C GLY A 422 -1.32 -4.49 -25.69
N LEU A 423 -0.07 -4.01 -25.66
CA LEU A 423 0.21 -2.58 -25.58
C LEU A 423 -0.08 -1.88 -26.92
N PRO A 424 -0.56 -0.62 -26.91
CA PRO A 424 -0.94 0.12 -28.11
C PRO A 424 0.28 0.70 -28.84
N VAL A 425 1.12 -0.19 -29.37
CA VAL A 425 2.39 0.15 -30.01
C VAL A 425 2.18 0.58 -31.46
N VAL A 426 2.78 1.72 -31.84
CA VAL A 426 2.85 2.21 -33.22
C VAL A 426 4.17 1.78 -33.85
N GLU A 427 4.14 1.27 -35.09
CA GLU A 427 5.39 0.97 -35.82
C GLU A 427 6.05 2.26 -36.31
N PRO A 428 7.25 2.60 -35.82
CA PRO A 428 7.98 3.75 -36.33
C PRO A 428 8.69 3.41 -37.64
N ALA A 429 8.86 4.40 -38.51
CA ALA A 429 9.62 4.24 -39.75
C ALA A 429 11.12 3.94 -39.49
N SER A 430 11.66 4.46 -38.39
CA SER A 430 13.02 4.20 -37.92
C SER A 430 13.12 4.40 -36.41
N LEU A 431 13.99 3.66 -35.74
CA LEU A 431 14.27 3.80 -34.32
C LEU A 431 15.63 4.46 -34.09
N ASP A 432 15.68 5.47 -33.25
CA ASP A 432 16.91 6.04 -32.71
C ASP A 432 17.42 5.17 -31.57
N LEU A 433 18.53 4.47 -31.84
CA LEU A 433 19.23 3.60 -30.91
C LEU A 433 20.40 4.30 -30.21
N SER A 434 20.50 5.62 -30.34
CA SER A 434 21.56 6.41 -29.71
C SER A 434 21.52 6.23 -28.19
N PRO A 435 22.68 6.06 -27.53
CA PRO A 435 22.72 5.90 -26.09
C PRO A 435 22.17 7.13 -25.36
N VAL A 436 21.17 6.92 -24.49
CA VAL A 436 20.68 7.95 -23.57
C VAL A 436 21.65 8.07 -22.39
N ASN A 437 22.07 9.30 -22.04
CA ASN A 437 22.95 9.61 -20.91
C ASN A 437 24.39 9.05 -21.00
N LYS A 438 24.96 8.96 -22.21
CA LYS A 438 26.38 8.60 -22.43
C LYS A 438 27.33 9.51 -21.62
N ASP A 439 27.02 10.81 -21.61
CA ASP A 439 27.81 11.86 -20.95
C ASP A 439 27.19 12.34 -19.63
N LYS A 440 26.60 11.41 -18.85
CA LYS A 440 26.03 11.72 -17.53
C LYS A 440 27.05 12.49 -16.68
N LYS A 441 26.67 13.68 -16.25
CA LYS A 441 27.44 14.51 -15.33
C LYS A 441 27.12 14.13 -13.89
N TYR A 442 28.15 13.98 -13.08
CA TYR A 442 28.08 13.77 -11.64
C TYR A 442 28.50 15.07 -10.97
N ARG A 443 27.55 15.73 -10.29
CA ARG A 443 27.77 17.08 -9.70
C ARG A 443 28.37 18.06 -10.71
N GLY A 444 27.83 18.04 -11.94
CA GLY A 444 28.26 18.91 -13.05
C GLY A 444 29.52 18.45 -13.81
N LYS A 445 30.20 17.38 -13.39
CA LYS A 445 31.45 16.90 -14.02
C LYS A 445 31.27 15.54 -14.71
N GLN A 446 31.93 15.35 -15.85
CA GLN A 446 31.99 14.06 -16.54
C GLN A 446 33.25 13.31 -16.11
N PHE A 447 33.12 12.01 -15.85
CA PHE A 447 34.22 11.14 -15.46
C PHE A 447 34.42 10.03 -16.51
N PRO A 448 35.67 9.69 -16.87
CA PRO A 448 35.94 8.60 -17.80
C PRO A 448 35.46 7.26 -17.22
N LEU A 449 35.20 6.29 -18.10
CA LEU A 449 34.91 4.93 -17.63
C LEU A 449 36.20 4.30 -17.11
N PRO A 450 36.19 3.65 -15.94
CA PRO A 450 37.32 2.85 -15.48
C PRO A 450 37.67 1.77 -16.50
N VAL A 451 38.97 1.55 -16.73
CA VAL A 451 39.46 0.43 -17.53
C VAL A 451 39.56 -0.78 -16.60
N VAL A 452 38.84 -1.85 -16.91
CA VAL A 452 38.89 -3.10 -16.14
C VAL A 452 39.88 -4.04 -16.82
N THR A 453 40.98 -4.34 -16.14
CA THR A 453 42.07 -5.19 -16.61
C THR A 453 41.83 -6.66 -16.27
N ALA A 454 42.64 -7.55 -16.85
CA ALA A 454 42.61 -8.97 -16.49
C ALA A 454 43.02 -9.23 -15.03
N ALA A 455 43.85 -8.37 -14.43
CA ALA A 455 44.21 -8.48 -13.02
C ALA A 455 43.00 -8.20 -12.12
N ASP A 456 42.23 -7.15 -12.43
CA ASP A 456 41.04 -6.80 -11.64
C ASP A 456 40.00 -7.94 -11.63
N TRP A 457 39.86 -8.66 -12.75
CA TRP A 457 38.99 -9.84 -12.83
C TRP A 457 39.52 -11.05 -12.05
N ARG A 458 40.85 -11.21 -11.95
CA ARG A 458 41.44 -12.28 -11.14
C ARG A 458 41.15 -12.06 -9.66
N ASP A 459 41.17 -10.81 -9.22
CA ASP A 459 40.95 -10.41 -7.81
C ASP A 459 39.49 -10.51 -7.37
N VAL A 460 38.54 -10.75 -8.28
CA VAL A 460 37.14 -11.04 -7.94
C VAL A 460 37.04 -12.42 -7.27
N GLY A 461 36.37 -12.51 -6.12
CA GLY A 461 36.16 -13.77 -5.40
C GLY A 461 35.39 -14.83 -6.21
N ASN A 462 35.68 -16.10 -5.96
CA ASN A 462 35.11 -17.23 -6.73
C ASN A 462 33.57 -17.27 -6.70
N GLU A 463 32.97 -16.97 -5.55
CA GLU A 463 31.50 -16.90 -5.42
C GLU A 463 30.92 -15.80 -6.33
N THR A 464 31.55 -14.62 -6.39
CA THR A 464 31.13 -13.54 -7.29
C THR A 464 31.27 -13.94 -8.76
N LYS A 465 32.35 -14.67 -9.08
CA LYS A 465 32.55 -15.21 -10.44
C LYS A 465 31.43 -16.17 -10.81
N GLU A 466 31.08 -17.11 -9.93
CA GLU A 466 29.96 -18.04 -10.15
C GLU A 466 28.63 -17.31 -10.32
N MET A 467 28.36 -16.31 -9.48
CA MET A 467 27.18 -15.45 -9.62
C MET A 467 27.13 -14.74 -10.97
N LEU A 468 28.26 -14.25 -11.49
CA LEU A 468 28.32 -13.63 -12.81
C LEU A 468 28.11 -14.64 -13.94
N ARG A 469 28.63 -15.87 -13.82
CA ARG A 469 28.39 -16.95 -14.80
C ARG A 469 26.91 -17.29 -14.85
N GLU A 470 26.29 -17.42 -13.70
CA GLU A 470 24.87 -17.69 -13.60
C GLU A 470 24.03 -16.54 -14.14
N GLU A 471 24.35 -15.30 -13.76
CA GLU A 471 23.67 -14.11 -14.26
C GLU A 471 23.78 -14.00 -15.78
N ALA A 472 24.97 -14.21 -16.34
CA ALA A 472 25.21 -14.19 -17.78
C ALA A 472 24.36 -15.23 -18.51
N ARG A 473 24.24 -16.44 -17.94
CA ARG A 473 23.38 -17.51 -18.46
C ARG A 473 21.91 -17.12 -18.43
N ILE A 474 21.43 -16.56 -17.32
CA ILE A 474 20.03 -16.12 -17.15
C ILE A 474 19.68 -15.01 -18.14
N ILE A 475 20.51 -13.96 -18.23
CA ILE A 475 20.23 -12.81 -19.10
C ILE A 475 20.66 -13.05 -20.54
N GLY A 476 21.30 -14.19 -20.82
CA GLY A 476 21.81 -14.65 -22.11
C GLY A 476 22.92 -13.79 -22.72
N CYS A 477 23.77 -13.15 -21.91
CA CYS A 477 24.91 -12.37 -22.38
C CYS A 477 26.22 -13.16 -22.34
N GLN A 478 27.25 -12.64 -23.00
CA GLN A 478 28.59 -13.22 -22.89
C GLN A 478 29.22 -12.86 -21.54
N LEU A 479 30.04 -13.77 -21.04
CA LEU A 479 30.89 -13.49 -19.88
C LEU A 479 32.07 -12.59 -20.29
N PRO A 480 32.56 -11.74 -19.38
CA PRO A 480 33.82 -11.02 -19.58
C PRO A 480 34.93 -11.97 -20.06
N PHE A 481 35.70 -11.53 -21.06
CA PHE A 481 36.69 -12.31 -21.81
C PHE A 481 37.63 -13.18 -20.95
N VAL A 482 37.92 -12.77 -19.70
CA VAL A 482 38.81 -13.46 -18.77
C VAL A 482 38.24 -14.81 -18.28
N PHE A 483 36.93 -15.04 -18.32
CA PHE A 483 36.32 -16.31 -17.92
C PHE A 483 36.29 -17.37 -19.03
N GLN A 484 36.59 -16.97 -20.27
CA GLN A 484 36.55 -17.87 -21.42
C GLN A 484 37.82 -18.74 -21.54
N SER A 485 38.93 -18.34 -20.89
CA SER A 485 40.19 -19.10 -20.89
C SER A 485 40.27 -20.18 -19.81
N GLU A 486 39.53 -20.06 -18.71
CA GLU A 486 39.55 -21.05 -17.61
C GLU A 486 38.69 -22.30 -17.89
N THR A 487 37.76 -22.23 -18.84
CA THR A 487 36.88 -23.36 -19.21
C THR A 487 37.51 -24.32 -20.23
N ARG A 488 38.68 -24.00 -20.81
CA ARG A 488 39.35 -24.82 -21.83
C ARG A 488 40.52 -25.67 -21.31
N SER A 489 40.90 -25.59 -20.03
CA SER A 489 42.02 -26.39 -19.47
C SER A 489 41.60 -27.73 -18.83
N GLY A 490 40.33 -28.12 -18.93
CA GLY A 490 39.82 -29.41 -18.46
C GLY A 490 39.83 -30.52 -19.53
N THR A 491 40.95 -30.75 -20.21
CA THR A 491 41.12 -32.00 -20.98
C THR A 491 41.44 -33.11 -19.96
N PRO A 492 40.64 -34.18 -19.86
CA PRO A 492 41.00 -35.28 -18.97
C PRO A 492 42.32 -35.88 -19.44
N ALA A 493 43.28 -36.01 -18.51
CA ALA A 493 44.53 -36.70 -18.77
C ALA A 493 44.22 -38.09 -19.32
N LYS A 494 44.67 -38.38 -20.54
CA LYS A 494 44.74 -39.75 -21.05
C LYS A 494 45.61 -40.54 -20.08
N THR A 495 45.00 -41.42 -19.31
CA THR A 495 45.69 -42.46 -18.58
C THR A 495 46.27 -43.43 -19.59
N ASP A 496 47.60 -43.42 -19.72
CA ASP A 496 48.35 -44.45 -20.42
C ASP A 496 48.13 -45.79 -19.68
N MET A 497 47.31 -46.65 -20.28
CA MET A 497 47.30 -48.07 -19.95
C MET A 497 48.58 -48.71 -20.48
N LYS A 498 49.50 -49.05 -19.57
CA LYS A 498 50.51 -50.08 -19.84
C LYS A 498 49.82 -51.45 -19.94
N PRO A 499 50.18 -52.29 -20.91
CA PRO A 499 49.73 -53.68 -20.92
C PRO A 499 50.61 -54.48 -19.97
N ASP A 500 50.02 -55.12 -18.97
CA ASP A 500 50.67 -56.19 -18.23
C ASP A 500 50.07 -57.55 -18.62
N ARG A 501 50.97 -58.53 -18.56
CA ARG A 501 50.91 -59.91 -19.06
C ARG A 501 49.82 -60.79 -18.45
#